data_AF-A0A0D2YG50-F1
#
_entry.id   AF-A0A0D2YG50-F1
#
_cell.length_a   1.000
_cell.length_b   1.000
_cell.length_c   1.000
_cell.angle_alpha   90.00
_cell.angle_beta   90.00
_cell.angle_gamma   90.00
#
_symmetry.space_group_name_H-M   'P 1'
#
loop_
_entity.id
_entity.type
_entity.pdbx_description
1 polymer ?
#
loop_
_entity_poly.entity_id
_entity_poly.type
_entity_poly.pdbx_seq_one_letter_code
_entity_poly.pdbx_strand_id
1 'polypeptide(L)'
;MDRDPDLMGLADLGKDGVFRFLDADRNIHYAVPLRPALIKALIDRLPYDPEVEKFWRGVDGTKVPEEQWYNPPEGILPPPLAEEERREEREIMEKNIDKIDKIRGDLKNGIHRERLVFIESDNKLE
;
A
#
# COMPACT_ATOMS: atom_id res chain seq x y z
N MET A 1 -4.12 8.13 13.28
CA MET A 1 -3.72 7.51 11.99
C MET A 1 -2.40 8.13 11.61
N ASP A 2 -1.34 7.80 12.35
CA ASP A 2 0.04 8.21 12.06
C ASP A 2 0.69 7.19 11.12
N ARG A 3 -0.03 6.80 10.06
CA ARG A 3 0.37 5.61 9.28
C ARG A 3 1.50 5.90 8.30
N ASP A 4 1.77 7.17 8.04
CA ASP A 4 2.68 7.62 7.01
C ASP A 4 2.86 9.15 7.11
N PRO A 5 3.92 9.63 7.80
CA PRO A 5 4.13 11.06 8.02
C PRO A 5 4.52 11.81 6.74
N ASP A 6 5.20 11.14 5.81
CA ASP A 6 5.70 11.72 4.58
C ASP A 6 4.81 11.45 3.35
N LEU A 7 3.78 10.61 3.51
CA LEU A 7 2.82 10.24 2.48
C LEU A 7 3.46 9.49 1.29
N MET A 8 4.64 8.91 1.51
CA MET A 8 5.43 8.13 0.54
C MET A 8 5.44 6.63 0.89
N GLY A 9 4.58 6.23 1.81
CA GLY A 9 4.39 4.85 2.24
C GLY A 9 3.58 4.03 1.23
N LEU A 10 3.58 2.72 1.46
CA LEU A 10 2.87 1.77 0.61
C LEU A 10 2.16 0.69 1.44
N ALA A 11 1.08 0.16 0.88
CA ALA A 11 0.42 -1.03 1.39
C ALA A 11 0.84 -2.25 0.55
N ASP A 12 1.53 -3.21 1.16
CA ASP A 12 2.07 -4.39 0.49
C ASP A 12 1.43 -5.68 0.99
N LEU A 13 1.09 -6.59 0.08
CA LEU A 13 0.79 -7.97 0.42
C LEU A 13 2.07 -8.79 0.25
N GLY A 14 2.74 -9.08 1.36
CA GLY A 14 3.93 -9.89 1.36
C GLY A 14 3.66 -11.31 0.84
N LYS A 15 4.69 -11.95 0.27
CA LYS A 15 4.62 -13.32 -0.25
C LYS A 15 4.28 -14.36 0.82
N ASP A 16 4.40 -13.98 2.09
CA ASP A 16 4.00 -14.74 3.27
C ASP A 16 2.49 -14.63 3.59
N GLY A 17 1.74 -13.80 2.87
CA GLY A 17 0.31 -13.58 3.07
C GLY A 17 -0.03 -12.56 4.15
N VAL A 18 0.95 -11.81 4.65
CA VAL A 18 0.74 -10.74 5.63
C VAL A 18 0.70 -9.40 4.91
N PHE A 19 -0.38 -8.64 5.13
CA PHE A 19 -0.60 -7.33 4.52
C PHE A 19 -0.05 -6.23 5.43
N ARG A 20 0.88 -5.42 4.92
CA ARG A 20 1.67 -4.47 5.70
C ARG A 20 1.52 -3.05 5.16
N PHE A 21 1.51 -2.08 6.07
CA PHE A 21 1.59 -0.66 5.76
C PHE A 21 2.98 -0.18 6.14
N LEU A 22 3.72 0.25 5.13
CA LEU A 22 5.13 0.63 5.21
C LEU A 22 5.26 2.14 4.99
N ASP A 23 6.25 2.77 5.63
CA ASP A 23 6.70 4.10 5.20
C ASP A 23 7.73 4.03 4.04
N ALA A 24 8.27 5.19 3.65
CA ALA A 24 9.26 5.30 2.59
C ALA A 24 10.53 4.47 2.83
N ASP A 25 10.93 4.29 4.10
CA ASP A 25 12.10 3.52 4.52
C ASP A 25 11.78 2.04 4.80
N ARG A 26 10.54 1.62 4.54
CA ARG A 26 10.02 0.26 4.75
C ARG A 26 9.89 -0.15 6.21
N ASN A 27 9.79 0.81 7.14
CA ASN A 27 9.38 0.49 8.50
C ASN A 27 7.89 0.12 8.51
N ILE A 28 7.54 -0.93 9.27
CA ILE A 28 6.18 -1.46 9.33
C ILE A 28 5.39 -0.74 10.42
N HIS A 29 4.36 0.02 10.04
CA HIS A 29 3.47 0.73 10.97
C HIS A 29 2.27 -0.10 11.40
N TYR A 30 1.82 -0.98 10.51
CA TYR A 30 0.67 -1.85 10.76
C TYR A 30 0.78 -3.10 9.90
N ALA A 31 0.43 -4.26 10.47
CA ALA A 31 0.39 -5.52 9.75
C ALA A 31 -0.89 -6.29 10.10
N VAL A 32 -1.43 -7.01 9.12
CA VAL A 32 -2.56 -7.92 9.31
C VAL A 32 -2.35 -9.21 8.52
N PRO A 33 -2.36 -10.39 9.15
CA PRO A 33 -2.30 -11.65 8.43
C PRO A 33 -3.61 -11.88 7.67
N LEU A 34 -3.53 -12.23 6.38
CA LEU A 34 -4.72 -12.54 5.61
C LEU A 34 -4.92 -14.04 5.48
N ARG A 35 -6.18 -14.48 5.67
CA ARG A 35 -6.61 -15.84 5.31
C ARG A 35 -6.63 -15.98 3.78
N PRO A 36 -6.51 -17.20 3.23
CA PRO A 36 -6.51 -17.44 1.78
C PRO A 36 -7.71 -16.79 1.05
N ALA A 37 -8.90 -16.81 1.65
CA ALA A 37 -10.09 -16.20 1.08
C ALA A 37 -9.98 -14.66 0.95
N LEU A 38 -9.31 -13.99 1.90
CA LEU A 38 -9.09 -12.54 1.84
C LEU A 38 -7.99 -12.17 0.85
N ILE A 39 -6.95 -13.00 0.73
CA ILE A 39 -5.92 -12.86 -0.32
C ILE A 39 -6.60 -12.97 -1.69
N LYS A 40 -7.39 -14.02 -1.92
CA LYS A 40 -8.13 -14.19 -3.18
C LYS A 40 -9.04 -12.99 -3.48
N ALA A 41 -9.78 -12.51 -2.49
CA ALA A 41 -10.65 -11.34 -2.65
C ALA A 41 -9.87 -10.04 -2.98
N LEU A 42 -8.62 -9.91 -2.54
CA LEU A 42 -7.76 -8.79 -2.92
C LEU A 42 -7.27 -8.92 -4.37
N ILE A 43 -6.80 -10.11 -4.76
CA ILE A 43 -6.30 -10.39 -6.12
C ILE A 43 -7.43 -10.27 -7.17
N ASP A 44 -8.65 -10.66 -6.84
CA ASP A 44 -9.82 -10.58 -7.74
C ASP A 44 -10.25 -9.14 -8.07
N ARG A 45 -9.65 -8.14 -7.43
CA ARG A 45 -9.85 -6.72 -7.79
C ARG A 45 -8.99 -6.30 -8.98
N LEU A 46 -7.99 -7.10 -9.35
CA LEU A 46 -7.09 -6.88 -10.47
C LEU A 46 -7.54 -7.71 -11.69
N PRO A 47 -7.07 -7.37 -12.91
CA PRO A 47 -7.27 -8.24 -14.07
C PRO A 47 -6.81 -9.66 -13.79
N TYR A 48 -7.57 -10.64 -14.29
CA TYR A 48 -7.26 -12.04 -14.09
C TYR A 48 -5.90 -12.41 -14.69
N ASP A 49 -5.05 -13.04 -13.88
CA ASP A 49 -3.77 -13.62 -14.30
C ASP A 49 -3.61 -15.02 -13.67
N PRO A 50 -3.49 -16.08 -14.50
CA PRO A 50 -3.38 -17.46 -14.00
C PRO A 50 -2.08 -17.73 -13.22
N GLU A 51 -0.97 -17.05 -13.55
CA GLU A 51 0.29 -17.22 -12.82
C GLU A 51 0.23 -16.54 -11.46
N VAL A 52 -0.44 -15.39 -11.37
CA VAL A 52 -0.73 -14.72 -10.09
C VAL A 52 -1.65 -15.59 -9.23
N GLU A 53 -2.74 -16.12 -9.79
CA GLU A 53 -3.65 -16.99 -9.03
C GLU A 53 -2.94 -18.25 -8.52
N LYS A 54 -2.09 -18.85 -9.36
CA LYS A 54 -1.29 -20.02 -9.00
C LYS A 54 -0.28 -19.71 -7.91
N PHE A 55 0.39 -18.56 -7.97
CA PHE A 55 1.34 -18.11 -6.95
C PHE A 55 0.67 -17.96 -5.57
N TRP A 56 -0.50 -17.31 -5.51
CA TRP A 56 -1.20 -17.06 -4.25
C TRP A 56 -1.97 -18.28 -3.71
N ARG A 57 -2.13 -19.33 -4.51
CA ARG A 57 -2.85 -20.54 -4.11
C ARG A 57 -2.13 -21.23 -2.94
N GLY A 58 -2.81 -21.29 -1.80
CA GLY A 58 -2.31 -21.96 -0.60
C GLY A 58 -1.49 -21.08 0.34
N VAL A 59 -1.21 -19.83 -0.03
CA VAL A 59 -0.61 -18.84 0.87
C VAL A 59 -1.63 -18.50 1.97
N ASP A 60 -1.17 -18.53 3.23
CA ASP A 60 -2.01 -18.30 4.40
C ASP A 60 -1.23 -17.52 5.46
N GLY A 61 -1.46 -16.21 5.50
CA GLY A 61 -0.79 -15.32 6.45
C GLY A 61 -1.14 -15.62 7.90
N THR A 62 -2.27 -16.29 8.18
CA THR A 62 -2.67 -16.62 9.55
C THR A 62 -1.83 -17.71 10.20
N LYS A 63 -0.98 -18.37 9.41
CA LYS A 63 0.01 -19.34 9.89
C LYS A 63 1.37 -18.71 10.17
N VAL A 64 1.57 -17.44 9.82
CA VAL A 64 2.82 -16.72 10.06
C VAL A 64 2.88 -16.30 11.54
N PRO A 65 3.96 -16.62 12.28
CA PRO A 65 4.14 -16.16 13.66
C PRO A 65 4.05 -14.63 13.77
N GLU A 66 3.42 -14.14 14.82
CA GLU A 66 3.16 -12.70 15.01
C GLU A 66 4.45 -11.86 15.02
N GLU A 67 5.55 -12.39 15.55
CA GLU A 67 6.87 -11.74 15.52
C GLU A 67 7.33 -11.40 14.09
N GLN A 68 7.00 -12.26 13.12
CA GLN A 68 7.36 -12.07 11.71
C GLN A 68 6.43 -11.08 10.98
N TRP A 69 5.34 -10.65 11.61
CA TRP A 69 4.49 -9.62 11.01
C TRP A 69 5.22 -8.28 10.94
N TYR A 70 6.03 -7.99 11.96
CA TYR A 70 6.82 -6.75 12.09
C TYR A 70 8.33 -6.97 11.89
N ASN A 71 8.79 -8.23 11.86
CA ASN A 71 10.18 -8.59 11.55
C ASN A 71 10.21 -9.73 10.51
N PRO A 72 9.74 -9.48 9.27
CA PRO A 72 9.70 -10.52 8.27
C PRO A 72 11.11 -10.97 7.85
N PRO A 73 11.26 -12.21 7.36
CA PRO A 73 12.52 -12.66 6.75
C PRO A 73 12.99 -11.74 5.62
N GLU A 74 14.30 -11.77 5.36
CA GLU A 74 14.91 -11.03 4.26
C GLU A 74 14.26 -11.39 2.91
N GLY A 75 14.00 -10.39 2.08
CA GLY A 75 13.38 -10.55 0.76
C GLY A 75 11.85 -10.63 0.74
N ILE A 76 11.18 -10.54 1.89
CA ILE A 76 9.71 -10.40 1.95
C ILE A 76 9.26 -8.97 1.65
N LEU A 77 9.94 -7.98 2.22
CA LEU A 77 9.58 -6.58 2.01
C LEU A 77 10.04 -6.10 0.63
N PRO A 78 9.27 -5.23 -0.05
CA PRO A 78 9.74 -4.56 -1.25
C PRO A 78 10.92 -3.64 -0.92
N PRO A 79 11.82 -3.39 -1.88
CA PRO A 79 12.93 -2.47 -1.66
C PRO A 79 12.42 -1.05 -1.33
N PRO A 80 13.17 -0.25 -0.55
CA PRO A 80 12.93 1.18 -0.42
C PRO A 80 12.95 1.87 -1.79
N LEU A 81 12.28 3.02 -1.88
CA LEU A 81 12.30 3.83 -3.10
C LEU A 81 13.74 4.26 -3.42
N ALA A 82 14.09 4.29 -4.70
CA ALA A 82 15.31 4.92 -5.17
C ALA A 82 15.25 6.44 -4.92
N GLU A 83 16.40 7.10 -4.82
CA GLU A 83 16.44 8.54 -4.50
C GLU A 83 15.75 9.41 -5.58
N GLU A 84 15.78 8.95 -6.84
CA GLU A 84 15.05 9.58 -7.94
C GLU A 84 13.54 9.49 -7.74
N GLU A 85 13.01 8.28 -7.51
CA GLU A 85 11.58 8.05 -7.24
C GLU A 85 11.13 8.85 -6.01
N ARG A 86 11.94 8.88 -4.96
CA ARG A 86 11.68 9.66 -3.75
C ARG A 86 11.63 11.17 -4.03
N ARG A 87 12.44 11.68 -4.97
CA ARG A 87 12.38 13.08 -5.38
C ARG A 87 11.08 13.37 -6.15
N GLU A 88 10.70 12.51 -7.08
CA GLU A 88 9.45 12.66 -7.85
C GLU A 88 8.22 12.61 -6.94
N GLU A 89 8.15 11.67 -6.00
CA GLU A 89 7.06 11.59 -5.04
C GLU A 89 6.97 12.84 -4.16
N ARG A 90 8.12 13.38 -3.72
CA ARG A 90 8.15 14.66 -2.97
C ARG A 90 7.60 15.82 -3.79
N GLU A 91 7.98 15.94 -5.05
CA GLU A 91 7.46 17.00 -5.93
C GLU A 91 5.94 16.88 -6.13
N ILE A 92 5.43 15.65 -6.30
CA ILE A 92 3.98 15.38 -6.41
C ILE A 92 3.27 15.75 -5.10
N MET A 93 3.88 15.40 -3.97
CA MET A 93 3.34 15.66 -2.64
C MET A 93 3.25 17.17 -2.37
N GLU A 94 4.33 17.90 -2.61
CA GLU A 94 4.40 19.36 -2.45
C GLU A 94 3.32 20.07 -3.29
N LYS A 95 3.09 19.62 -4.53
CA LYS A 95 2.04 20.18 -5.41
C LYS A 95 0.62 19.90 -4.90
N ASN A 96 0.41 18.89 -4.05
CA ASN A 96 -0.91 18.44 -3.63
C ASN A 96 -1.19 18.56 -2.12
N ILE A 97 -0.21 19.02 -1.32
CA ILE A 97 -0.28 19.04 0.15
C ILE A 97 -1.54 19.74 0.68
N ASP A 98 -1.91 20.90 0.13
CA ASP A 98 -3.09 21.66 0.53
C ASP A 98 -4.40 20.87 0.33
N LYS A 99 -4.49 20.12 -0.78
CA LYS A 99 -5.65 19.27 -1.08
C LYS A 99 -5.71 18.12 -0.08
N ILE A 100 -4.57 17.51 0.22
CA ILE A 100 -4.46 16.38 1.15
C ILE A 100 -4.82 16.81 2.58
N ASP A 101 -4.33 17.97 3.03
CA ASP A 101 -4.62 18.49 4.36
C ASP A 101 -6.10 18.85 4.52
N LYS A 102 -6.72 19.44 3.49
CA LYS A 102 -8.17 19.64 3.45
C LYS A 102 -8.91 18.31 3.54
N ILE A 103 -8.47 17.31 2.78
CA ILE A 103 -9.05 15.95 2.78
C ILE A 103 -8.99 15.34 4.19
N ARG A 104 -7.85 15.43 4.86
CA ARG A 104 -7.62 14.95 6.23
C ARG A 104 -8.47 15.71 7.24
N GLY A 105 -8.58 17.03 7.10
CA GLY A 105 -9.42 17.88 7.95
C GLY A 105 -10.89 17.51 7.87
N ASP A 106 -11.43 17.38 6.65
CA ASP A 106 -12.81 16.92 6.41
C ASP A 106 -13.08 15.58 7.10
N LEU A 107 -12.19 14.60 6.92
CA LEU A 107 -12.34 13.26 7.52
C LEU A 107 -12.32 13.31 9.05
N LYS A 108 -11.42 14.10 9.66
CA LYS A 108 -11.39 14.31 11.12
C LYS A 108 -12.69 14.93 11.64
N ASN A 109 -13.32 15.77 10.82
CA ASN A 109 -14.60 16.41 11.13
C ASN A 109 -15.82 15.54 10.75
N GLY A 110 -15.62 14.28 10.35
CA GLY A 110 -16.71 13.36 9.97
C GLY A 110 -17.38 13.68 8.63
N ILE A 111 -16.77 14.56 7.83
CA ILE A 111 -17.29 14.93 6.51
C ILE A 111 -16.86 13.87 5.50
N HIS A 112 -17.76 12.95 5.20
CA HIS A 112 -17.57 11.95 4.15
C HIS A 112 -18.19 12.44 2.85
N ARG A 113 -17.35 12.81 1.89
CA ARG A 113 -17.76 13.13 0.52
C ARG A 113 -17.26 12.04 -0.41
N GLU A 114 -18.07 11.67 -1.39
CA GLU A 114 -17.59 10.87 -2.51
C GLU A 114 -16.48 11.67 -3.22
N ARG A 115 -15.31 11.07 -3.33
CA ARG A 115 -14.14 11.65 -3.99
C ARG A 115 -13.73 10.70 -5.10
N LEU A 116 -13.97 11.12 -6.33
CA LEU A 116 -13.52 10.38 -7.51
C LEU A 116 -11.99 10.40 -7.55
N VAL A 117 -11.39 9.26 -7.92
CA VAL A 117 -9.95 9.17 -8.18
C VAL A 117 -9.66 9.97 -9.44
N PHE A 118 -8.77 10.96 -9.36
CA PHE A 118 -8.25 11.66 -10.52
C PHE A 118 -6.94 11.00 -10.93
N ILE A 119 -6.86 10.52 -12.16
CA ILE A 119 -5.63 9.97 -12.75
C ILE A 119 -5.11 11.06 -13.69
N GLU A 120 -4.04 11.74 -13.30
CA GLU A 120 -3.31 12.65 -14.18
C GLU A 120 -2.25 11.83 -14.91
N SER A 121 -2.33 11.79 -16.24
CA SER A 121 -1.32 11.14 -17.07
C SER A 121 -0.55 12.20 -17.83
N ASP A 122 0.78 12.07 -17.81
CA ASP A 122 1.66 12.90 -18.64
C ASP A 122 1.55 12.55 -20.13
N ASN A 123 0.87 11.45 -20.47
CA ASN A 123 0.54 11.13 -21.85
C ASN A 123 -0.60 12.05 -22.32
N LYS A 124 -0.26 12.94 -23.25
CA LYS A 124 -1.28 13.63 -24.06
C LYS A 124 -1.98 12.57 -24.90
N LEU A 125 -3.31 12.49 -24.80
CA LEU A 125 -4.11 11.76 -25.78
C LEU A 125 -3.94 12.50 -27.12
N GLU A 126 -3.23 11.88 -28.07
CA GLU A 126 -3.15 12.34 -29.47
C GLU A 126 -4.51 12.22 -30.18
#